data_AF-A0A0N1BTH9-F1
#
_entry.id   AF-A0A0N1BTH9-F1
#
_cell.length_a   1.000
_cell.length_b   1.000
_cell.length_c   1.000
_cell.angle_alpha   90.00
_cell.angle_beta   90.00
_cell.angle_gamma   90.00
#
_symmetry.space_group_name_H-M   'P 1'
#
loop_
_entity.id
_entity.type
_entity.pdbx_description
1 polymer ?
#
loop_
_entity_poly.entity_id
_entity_poly.type
_entity_poly.pdbx_seq_one_letter_code
_entity_poly.pdbx_strand_id
1 'polypeptide(L)'
;MPHRLTGNERYAGQMGLRHRFGLRVPEPFTISIVGAGQRRSHTQPIHQIERYPVSYDKGDDAISDLKFAIRYEPLELGLLKAAFRAMGPEPLEDWVRREPSGQFARRAWFLYEWLLGERLNLPDATIGKHVGVLDPALQIGLYGKPSRRHRIENNLIGTPALCPTVRVTANLKELQALNLSAQAKKLLADADPLMVLRAVNYIYSKETKSTFALEREDVQGSKADRFVAALQNRDNADIASEAGQTALNNLIIGDSRYTVTGWREEQNFVGENRLDSHNKVHFIPPRAEDVKSLMLGLKDLLRCHQISKDLLYWTAERKLSPDEREWLAPGPSPHVSPTVVCALASFAFVFIHPFMDGNGRLHRFIIHDMLERFGFTPPGIVIPVSAVMLRDRRAYDEALERFSASIMPYIDWHWRDDGKGGFEVVVENDTADLYRYFDATPQVEYLYRCIKEAIEVDLRNELTYVAQFDRGLRALNDLSAMPDRKAQLFVNLVISNGRIGADKRQRHFPELTDEEIERFEEAVRAAKEAATPPPDDPPPSGH
;
A
#
# COMPACT_ATOMS: atom_id res chain seq x y z
N MET A 1 23.50 4.89 -21.72
CA MET A 1 22.57 4.25 -20.77
C MET A 1 23.24 3.01 -20.17
N PRO A 2 23.24 2.83 -18.85
CA PRO A 2 23.95 1.72 -18.19
C PRO A 2 23.45 0.32 -18.55
N HIS A 3 22.25 0.20 -19.13
CA HIS A 3 21.67 -1.04 -19.66
C HIS A 3 22.01 -1.29 -21.15
N ARG A 4 22.76 -0.40 -21.82
CA ARG A 4 23.16 -0.59 -23.22
C ARG A 4 24.17 -1.74 -23.29
N LEU A 5 23.93 -2.68 -24.21
CA LEU A 5 24.84 -3.78 -24.50
C LEU A 5 26.18 -3.25 -25.04
N THR A 6 27.26 -3.91 -24.67
CA THR A 6 28.64 -3.61 -25.10
C THR A 6 29.35 -4.88 -25.53
N GLY A 7 30.16 -4.81 -26.58
CA GLY A 7 30.88 -5.98 -27.11
C GLY A 7 29.92 -7.13 -27.46
N ASN A 8 30.23 -8.35 -26.96
CA ASN A 8 29.42 -9.55 -27.16
C ASN A 8 28.41 -9.79 -26.01
N GLU A 9 27.92 -8.73 -25.38
CA GLU A 9 26.85 -8.83 -24.39
C GLU A 9 25.50 -9.12 -25.06
N ARG A 10 24.65 -9.90 -24.38
CA ARG A 10 23.22 -10.04 -24.73
C ARG A 10 22.33 -9.87 -23.50
N TYR A 11 21.08 -9.50 -23.74
CA TYR A 11 20.06 -9.62 -22.70
C TYR A 11 19.77 -11.09 -22.41
N ALA A 12 19.55 -11.39 -21.13
CA ALA A 12 19.08 -12.68 -20.65
C ALA A 12 17.81 -12.49 -19.81
N GLY A 13 17.19 -13.59 -19.39
CA GLY A 13 16.04 -13.52 -18.50
C GLY A 13 14.84 -12.83 -19.15
N GLN A 14 14.10 -12.06 -18.35
CA GLN A 14 12.88 -11.39 -18.81
C GLN A 14 13.14 -10.32 -19.87
N MET A 15 14.26 -9.60 -19.77
CA MET A 15 14.65 -8.63 -20.81
C MET A 15 15.00 -9.36 -22.12
N GLY A 16 15.64 -10.53 -22.03
CA GLY A 16 15.87 -11.41 -23.18
C GLY A 16 14.57 -11.83 -23.86
N LEU A 17 13.59 -12.30 -23.09
CA LEU A 17 12.25 -12.66 -23.59
C LEU A 17 11.54 -11.48 -24.26
N ARG A 18 11.55 -10.31 -23.62
CA ARG A 18 10.94 -9.08 -24.16
C ARG A 18 11.53 -8.70 -25.51
N HIS A 19 12.86 -8.71 -25.62
CA HIS A 19 13.55 -8.35 -26.86
C HIS A 19 13.34 -9.42 -27.95
N ARG A 20 13.44 -10.71 -27.60
CA ARG A 20 13.28 -11.84 -28.52
C ARG A 20 11.93 -11.84 -29.23
N PHE A 21 10.86 -11.56 -28.49
CA PHE A 21 9.50 -11.57 -29.02
C PHE A 21 8.99 -10.17 -29.40
N GLY A 22 9.80 -9.12 -29.27
CA GLY A 22 9.38 -7.74 -29.56
C GLY A 22 8.19 -7.29 -28.71
N LEU A 23 8.12 -7.71 -27.43
CA LEU A 23 6.94 -7.51 -26.60
C LEU A 23 6.76 -6.03 -26.24
N ARG A 24 5.57 -5.49 -26.52
CA ARG A 24 5.16 -4.15 -26.10
C ARG A 24 4.60 -4.18 -24.67
N VAL A 25 5.48 -4.41 -23.71
CA VAL A 25 5.18 -4.41 -22.27
C VAL A 25 6.23 -3.59 -21.49
N PRO A 26 5.91 -3.13 -20.27
CA PRO A 26 6.88 -2.49 -19.38
C PRO A 26 8.19 -3.27 -19.26
N GLU A 27 9.30 -2.54 -19.15
CA GLU A 27 10.59 -3.16 -18.92
C GLU A 27 10.64 -3.76 -17.50
N PRO A 28 11.27 -4.93 -17.33
CA PRO A 28 11.39 -5.53 -16.01
C PRO A 28 12.26 -4.63 -15.12
N PHE A 29 12.00 -4.62 -13.81
CA PHE A 29 12.85 -3.88 -12.88
C PHE A 29 14.29 -4.40 -12.95
N THR A 30 14.47 -5.73 -12.95
CA THR A 30 15.79 -6.37 -13.09
C THR A 30 16.11 -6.59 -14.56
N ILE A 31 17.17 -5.92 -15.05
CA ILE A 31 17.71 -6.10 -16.40
C ILE A 31 18.99 -6.94 -16.31
N SER A 32 18.89 -8.20 -16.73
CA SER A 32 20.02 -9.11 -16.76
C SER A 32 20.73 -9.10 -18.11
N ILE A 33 22.04 -8.98 -18.07
CA ILE A 33 22.92 -8.99 -19.25
C ILE A 33 23.99 -10.05 -19.02
N VAL A 34 24.21 -10.94 -19.99
CA VAL A 34 25.32 -11.91 -19.96
C VAL A 34 26.41 -11.48 -20.94
N GLY A 35 27.68 -11.63 -20.56
CA GLY A 35 28.79 -11.26 -21.41
C GLY A 35 30.16 -11.55 -20.79
N ALA A 36 31.22 -11.05 -21.44
CA ALA A 36 32.59 -11.20 -20.93
C ALA A 36 32.84 -10.34 -19.67
N GLY A 37 33.64 -10.84 -18.75
CA GLY A 37 34.07 -10.13 -17.54
C GLY A 37 33.46 -10.69 -16.25
N GLN A 38 33.52 -9.91 -15.17
CA GLN A 38 33.04 -10.31 -13.84
C GLN A 38 31.60 -9.87 -13.58
N ARG A 39 30.96 -10.52 -12.61
CA ARG A 39 29.63 -10.14 -12.15
C ARG A 39 29.63 -8.70 -11.64
N ARG A 40 28.70 -7.88 -12.12
CA ARG A 40 28.59 -6.46 -11.77
C ARG A 40 27.12 -6.07 -11.58
N SER A 41 26.87 -5.18 -10.63
CA SER A 41 25.54 -4.75 -10.23
C SER A 41 25.48 -3.23 -10.26
N HIS A 42 24.42 -2.65 -10.82
CA HIS A 42 24.21 -1.21 -10.85
C HIS A 42 22.74 -0.88 -10.59
N THR A 43 22.48 -0.29 -9.43
CA THR A 43 21.15 0.14 -9.01
C THR A 43 20.84 1.53 -9.54
N GLN A 44 19.65 1.69 -10.10
CA GLN A 44 19.08 2.96 -10.55
C GLN A 44 17.71 3.16 -9.88
N PRO A 45 17.15 4.38 -9.93
CA PRO A 45 15.83 4.63 -9.36
C PRO A 45 14.79 3.64 -9.84
N ILE A 46 14.72 3.30 -11.13
CA ILE A 46 13.67 2.47 -11.73
C ILE A 46 14.14 1.11 -12.27
N HIS A 47 15.44 0.80 -12.22
CA HIS A 47 16.00 -0.47 -12.68
C HIS A 47 17.13 -0.97 -11.79
N GLN A 48 17.32 -2.29 -11.78
CA GLN A 48 18.50 -2.98 -11.28
C GLN A 48 19.18 -3.67 -12.45
N ILE A 49 20.40 -3.24 -12.79
CA ILE A 49 21.14 -3.80 -13.92
C ILE A 49 22.17 -4.80 -13.38
N GLU A 50 22.01 -6.06 -13.77
CA GLU A 50 22.88 -7.16 -13.37
C GLU A 50 23.63 -7.69 -14.59
N ARG A 51 24.96 -7.57 -14.58
CA ARG A 51 25.84 -8.17 -15.58
C ARG A 51 26.43 -9.46 -15.03
N TYR A 52 26.26 -10.55 -15.76
CA TYR A 52 26.74 -11.89 -15.41
C TYR A 52 27.85 -12.34 -16.36
N PRO A 53 28.85 -13.09 -15.86
CA PRO A 53 29.87 -13.69 -16.72
C PRO A 53 29.25 -14.72 -17.69
N VAL A 54 29.92 -14.95 -18.82
CA VAL A 54 29.50 -15.91 -19.88
C VAL A 54 29.15 -17.31 -19.38
N SER A 55 29.66 -17.74 -18.22
CA SER A 55 29.31 -19.03 -17.61
C SER A 55 27.82 -19.15 -17.26
N TYR A 56 27.10 -18.03 -17.13
CA TYR A 56 25.66 -17.96 -16.90
C TYR A 56 24.85 -17.98 -18.20
N ASP A 57 25.49 -17.77 -19.35
CA ASP A 57 24.84 -17.93 -20.64
C ASP A 57 24.63 -19.43 -20.94
N LYS A 58 23.38 -19.86 -21.00
CA LYS A 58 22.98 -21.25 -21.24
C LYS A 58 22.39 -21.49 -22.63
N GLY A 59 22.35 -20.47 -23.48
CA GLY A 59 21.74 -20.54 -24.80
C GLY A 59 21.00 -19.25 -25.14
N ASP A 60 21.00 -18.93 -26.44
CA ASP A 60 20.29 -17.78 -27.01
C ASP A 60 18.91 -18.20 -27.55
N ASP A 61 18.09 -18.77 -26.68
CA ASP A 61 16.73 -19.23 -26.97
C ASP A 61 15.75 -18.89 -25.84
N ALA A 62 14.45 -18.93 -26.15
CA ALA A 62 13.39 -18.53 -25.22
C ALA A 62 13.36 -19.37 -23.93
N ILE A 63 13.66 -20.68 -24.02
CA ILE A 63 13.66 -21.56 -22.86
C ILE A 63 14.86 -21.26 -21.96
N SER A 64 16.03 -20.97 -22.55
CA SER A 64 17.22 -20.53 -21.82
C SER A 64 16.96 -19.21 -21.08
N ASP A 65 16.33 -18.23 -21.74
CA ASP A 65 15.97 -16.94 -21.12
C ASP A 65 14.91 -17.14 -20.00
N LEU A 66 13.88 -17.96 -20.22
CA LEU A 66 12.88 -18.26 -19.20
C LEU A 66 13.45 -19.00 -18.00
N LYS A 67 14.32 -19.99 -18.23
CA LYS A 67 15.03 -20.73 -17.17
C LYS A 67 15.94 -19.79 -16.37
N PHE A 68 16.57 -18.82 -17.02
CA PHE A 68 17.36 -17.79 -16.37
C PHE A 68 16.48 -16.91 -15.46
N ALA A 69 15.38 -16.38 -15.99
CA ALA A 69 14.44 -15.53 -15.26
C ALA A 69 13.93 -16.22 -13.97
N ILE A 70 13.39 -17.44 -14.10
CA ILE A 70 12.85 -18.23 -12.99
C ILE A 70 13.89 -18.50 -11.90
N ARG A 71 15.16 -18.57 -12.28
CA ARG A 71 16.26 -18.90 -11.37
C ARG A 71 16.86 -17.69 -10.67
N TYR A 72 16.96 -16.54 -11.33
CA TYR A 72 17.81 -15.44 -10.88
C TYR A 72 17.08 -14.10 -10.72
N GLU A 73 15.85 -13.99 -11.19
CA GLU A 73 15.13 -12.71 -11.24
C GLU A 73 13.84 -12.75 -10.42
N PRO A 74 13.46 -11.62 -9.80
CA PRO A 74 12.06 -11.36 -9.47
C PRO A 74 11.20 -11.46 -10.73
N LEU A 75 10.09 -12.18 -10.66
CA LEU A 75 9.19 -12.42 -11.78
C LEU A 75 8.18 -11.29 -11.98
N GLU A 76 8.16 -10.75 -13.19
CA GLU A 76 7.21 -9.77 -13.71
C GLU A 76 6.12 -10.51 -14.48
N LEU A 77 5.01 -10.83 -13.81
CA LEU A 77 4.02 -11.77 -14.34
C LEU A 77 3.36 -11.29 -15.64
N GLY A 78 3.17 -9.97 -15.81
CA GLY A 78 2.63 -9.39 -17.04
C GLY A 78 3.55 -9.62 -18.25
N LEU A 79 4.87 -9.49 -18.05
CA LEU A 79 5.87 -9.77 -19.08
C LEU A 79 5.90 -11.27 -19.40
N LEU A 80 5.92 -12.13 -18.38
CA LEU A 80 5.89 -13.58 -18.58
C LEU A 80 4.63 -14.02 -19.33
N LYS A 81 3.47 -13.46 -19.00
CA LYS A 81 2.21 -13.75 -19.70
C LYS A 81 2.28 -13.38 -21.19
N ALA A 82 2.81 -12.19 -21.51
CA ALA A 82 3.03 -11.78 -22.89
C ALA A 82 4.04 -12.69 -23.61
N ALA A 83 5.12 -13.09 -22.93
CA ALA A 83 6.12 -14.01 -23.47
C ALA A 83 5.53 -15.40 -23.73
N PHE A 84 4.69 -15.93 -22.83
CA PHE A 84 4.02 -17.21 -23.03
C PHE A 84 3.06 -17.20 -24.23
N ARG A 85 2.27 -16.12 -24.39
CA ARG A 85 1.41 -15.94 -25.58
C ARG A 85 2.21 -15.94 -26.88
N ALA A 86 3.35 -15.24 -26.90
CA ALA A 86 4.20 -15.17 -28.09
C ALA A 86 4.97 -16.46 -28.39
N MET A 87 5.40 -17.18 -27.35
CA MET A 87 6.16 -18.44 -27.47
C MET A 87 5.27 -19.62 -27.90
N GLY A 88 4.01 -19.63 -27.50
CA GLY A 88 3.12 -20.77 -27.66
C GLY A 88 3.46 -21.95 -26.73
N PRO A 89 2.67 -23.03 -26.77
CA PRO A 89 2.79 -24.15 -25.83
C PRO A 89 3.97 -25.08 -26.13
N GLU A 90 4.26 -25.34 -27.41
CA GLU A 90 5.16 -26.43 -27.83
C GLU A 90 6.57 -26.36 -27.21
N PRO A 91 7.27 -25.21 -27.20
CA PRO A 91 8.62 -25.15 -26.63
C PRO A 91 8.65 -25.49 -25.14
N LEU A 92 7.60 -25.10 -24.41
CA LEU A 92 7.48 -25.35 -22.98
C LEU A 92 7.12 -26.81 -22.70
N GLU A 93 6.22 -27.39 -23.50
CA GLU A 93 5.89 -28.82 -23.40
C GLU A 93 7.12 -29.70 -23.62
N ASP A 94 7.90 -29.41 -24.66
CA ASP A 94 9.12 -30.15 -24.97
C ASP A 94 10.20 -29.98 -23.90
N TRP A 95 10.27 -28.80 -23.28
CA TRP A 95 11.16 -28.60 -22.14
C TRP A 95 10.74 -29.44 -20.93
N VAL A 96 9.45 -29.47 -20.58
CA VAL A 96 8.94 -30.27 -19.46
C VAL A 96 9.11 -31.77 -19.71
N ARG A 97 8.87 -32.26 -20.94
CA ARG A 97 9.09 -33.67 -21.31
C ARG A 97 10.55 -34.09 -21.18
N ARG A 98 11.49 -33.19 -21.51
CA ARG A 98 12.94 -33.43 -21.37
C ARG A 98 13.42 -33.37 -19.91
N GLU A 99 12.87 -32.46 -19.12
CA GLU A 99 13.27 -32.24 -17.71
C GLU A 99 12.07 -32.42 -16.73
N PRO A 100 11.41 -33.60 -16.66
CA PRO A 100 10.16 -33.76 -15.89
C PRO A 100 10.36 -33.58 -14.36
N SER A 101 11.54 -33.89 -13.84
CA SER A 101 11.93 -33.65 -12.45
C SER A 101 12.56 -32.26 -12.22
N GLY A 102 12.75 -31.45 -13.26
CA GLY A 102 13.33 -30.12 -13.20
C GLY A 102 12.39 -29.10 -12.58
N GLN A 103 12.81 -28.48 -11.46
CA GLN A 103 11.97 -27.50 -10.76
C GLN A 103 11.64 -26.26 -11.61
N PHE A 104 12.57 -25.84 -12.48
CA PHE A 104 12.37 -24.65 -13.32
C PHE A 104 11.36 -24.90 -14.44
N ALA A 105 11.43 -26.07 -15.09
CA ALA A 105 10.44 -26.47 -16.10
C ALA A 105 9.04 -26.57 -15.49
N ARG A 106 8.90 -27.17 -14.29
CA ARG A 106 7.60 -27.27 -13.61
C ARG A 106 7.05 -25.91 -13.14
N ARG A 107 7.91 -24.99 -12.70
CA ARG A 107 7.50 -23.60 -12.37
C ARG A 107 7.02 -22.85 -13.62
N ALA A 108 7.74 -22.96 -14.73
CA ALA A 108 7.34 -22.38 -16.02
C ALA A 108 6.00 -22.95 -16.52
N TRP A 109 5.84 -24.26 -16.44
CA TRP A 109 4.60 -24.95 -16.78
C TRP A 109 3.42 -24.44 -15.95
N PHE A 110 3.57 -24.39 -14.62
CA PHE A 110 2.54 -23.85 -13.75
C PHE A 110 2.19 -22.40 -14.12
N LEU A 111 3.19 -21.55 -14.34
CA LEU A 111 2.97 -20.14 -14.69
C LEU A 111 2.26 -19.98 -16.03
N TYR A 112 2.58 -20.79 -17.04
CA TYR A 112 1.86 -20.80 -18.32
C TYR A 112 0.37 -21.12 -18.10
N GLU A 113 0.07 -22.27 -17.47
CA GLU A 113 -1.33 -22.69 -17.29
C GLU A 113 -2.10 -21.69 -16.40
N TRP A 114 -1.44 -21.12 -15.40
CA TRP A 114 -2.06 -20.18 -14.47
C TRP A 114 -2.30 -18.79 -15.06
N LEU A 115 -1.34 -18.24 -15.82
CA LEU A 115 -1.45 -16.90 -16.41
C LEU A 115 -2.37 -16.87 -17.63
N LEU A 116 -2.37 -17.93 -18.43
CA LEU A 116 -3.19 -18.00 -19.65
C LEU A 116 -4.53 -18.70 -19.44
N GLY A 117 -4.68 -19.49 -18.38
CA GLY A 117 -5.87 -20.34 -18.18
C GLY A 117 -5.94 -21.50 -19.19
N GLU A 118 -4.82 -21.81 -19.86
CA GLU A 118 -4.73 -22.82 -20.90
C GLU A 118 -3.94 -24.02 -20.40
N ARG A 119 -4.49 -25.23 -20.52
CA ARG A 119 -3.83 -26.46 -20.07
C ARG A 119 -2.88 -26.97 -21.16
N LEU A 120 -1.63 -27.23 -20.80
CA LEU A 120 -0.65 -27.83 -21.71
C LEU A 120 -0.89 -29.34 -21.89
N ASN A 121 -0.49 -29.89 -23.03
CA ASN A 121 -0.57 -31.31 -23.35
C ASN A 121 0.56 -32.11 -22.68
N LEU A 122 0.53 -32.13 -21.36
CA LEU A 122 1.49 -32.81 -20.49
C LEU A 122 0.77 -33.72 -19.50
N PRO A 123 1.28 -34.93 -19.23
CA PRO A 123 0.80 -35.73 -18.10
C PRO A 123 1.14 -35.03 -16.77
N ASP A 124 0.36 -35.31 -15.72
CA ASP A 124 0.66 -34.80 -14.38
C ASP A 124 2.07 -35.21 -13.93
N ALA A 125 2.78 -34.30 -13.26
CA ALA A 125 4.09 -34.60 -12.71
C ALA A 125 3.99 -35.67 -11.60
N THR A 126 4.69 -36.78 -11.80
CA THR A 126 4.79 -37.87 -10.82
C THR A 126 6.05 -37.81 -9.98
N ILE A 127 7.06 -37.04 -10.40
CA ILE A 127 8.41 -36.97 -9.80
C ILE A 127 8.81 -35.52 -9.43
N GLY A 128 9.71 -35.38 -8.45
CA GLY A 128 10.22 -34.08 -7.97
C GLY A 128 9.57 -33.62 -6.65
N LYS A 129 10.22 -32.71 -5.92
CA LYS A 129 9.62 -32.12 -4.70
C LYS A 129 8.65 -31.00 -5.06
N HIS A 130 7.69 -30.73 -4.18
CA HIS A 130 6.90 -29.50 -4.25
C HIS A 130 7.82 -28.31 -3.96
N VAL A 131 7.74 -27.29 -4.82
CA VAL A 131 8.53 -26.05 -4.71
C VAL A 131 7.63 -24.85 -4.95
N GLY A 132 7.94 -23.70 -4.35
CA GLY A 132 7.23 -22.45 -4.57
C GLY A 132 7.33 -21.97 -6.02
N VAL A 133 6.30 -21.25 -6.47
CA VAL A 133 6.32 -20.49 -7.73
C VAL A 133 7.34 -19.35 -7.65
N LEU A 134 7.27 -18.55 -6.58
CA LEU A 134 8.18 -17.47 -6.27
C LEU A 134 9.32 -17.98 -5.39
N ASP A 135 10.51 -17.39 -5.57
CA ASP A 135 11.63 -17.53 -4.64
C ASP A 135 11.49 -16.49 -3.52
N PRO A 136 11.31 -16.91 -2.25
CA PRO A 136 11.19 -15.99 -1.11
C PRO A 136 12.41 -15.09 -0.89
N ALA A 137 13.55 -15.40 -1.48
CA ALA A 137 14.73 -14.53 -1.43
C ALA A 137 14.62 -13.34 -2.39
N LEU A 138 13.78 -13.44 -3.43
CA LEU A 138 13.63 -12.44 -4.49
C LEU A 138 12.29 -11.70 -4.41
N GLN A 139 11.21 -12.37 -4.03
CA GLN A 139 9.87 -11.79 -3.93
C GLN A 139 9.10 -12.34 -2.73
N ILE A 140 8.29 -11.48 -2.11
CA ILE A 140 7.35 -11.88 -1.08
C ILE A 140 6.28 -12.76 -1.72
N GLY A 141 5.96 -13.86 -1.05
CA GLY A 141 4.89 -14.77 -1.42
C GLY A 141 4.07 -15.20 -0.20
N LEU A 142 2.92 -15.80 -0.44
CA LEU A 142 2.06 -16.41 0.59
C LEU A 142 2.46 -17.87 0.85
N TYR A 143 1.93 -18.47 1.92
CA TYR A 143 1.92 -19.92 1.98
C TYR A 143 1.05 -20.49 0.86
N GLY A 144 1.58 -21.46 0.11
CA GLY A 144 1.03 -21.82 -1.18
C GLY A 144 -0.16 -22.78 -1.14
N LYS A 145 -1.07 -22.64 -2.12
CA LYS A 145 -2.03 -23.71 -2.44
C LYS A 145 -1.32 -24.74 -3.34
N PRO A 146 -1.29 -26.03 -2.99
CA PRO A 146 -0.57 -27.02 -3.77
C PRO A 146 -1.27 -27.28 -5.11
N SER A 147 -0.48 -27.22 -6.18
CA SER A 147 -0.86 -27.68 -7.51
C SER A 147 -0.25 -29.06 -7.76
N ARG A 148 -1.03 -30.11 -7.52
CA ARG A 148 -0.56 -31.51 -7.62
C ARG A 148 -0.07 -31.87 -9.02
N ARG A 149 -0.77 -31.39 -10.06
CA ARG A 149 -0.42 -31.58 -11.47
C ARG A 149 1.01 -31.14 -11.79
N HIS A 150 1.42 -30.02 -11.21
CA HIS A 150 2.74 -29.42 -11.45
C HIS A 150 3.75 -29.80 -10.37
N ARG A 151 3.29 -30.33 -9.23
CA ARG A 151 4.06 -30.42 -7.97
C ARG A 151 4.70 -29.08 -7.62
N ILE A 152 3.87 -28.04 -7.58
CA ILE A 152 4.23 -26.65 -7.28
C ILE A 152 3.35 -26.13 -6.15
N GLU A 153 3.93 -25.39 -5.21
CA GLU A 153 3.19 -24.62 -4.21
C GLU A 153 2.91 -23.22 -4.78
N ASN A 154 1.64 -22.90 -5.01
CA ASN A 154 1.26 -21.58 -5.51
C ASN A 154 1.33 -20.52 -4.40
N ASN A 155 2.51 -19.94 -4.20
CA ASN A 155 2.79 -18.88 -3.24
C ASN A 155 2.60 -17.45 -3.80
N LEU A 156 1.82 -17.26 -4.86
CA LEU A 156 1.45 -15.93 -5.38
C LEU A 156 0.47 -15.21 -4.43
N ILE A 157 0.49 -13.88 -4.39
CA ILE A 157 -0.31 -13.05 -3.46
C ILE A 157 -1.73 -12.73 -4.03
N GLY A 158 -2.14 -13.40 -5.10
CA GLY A 158 -3.44 -13.15 -5.71
C GLY A 158 -3.87 -14.21 -6.71
N THR A 159 -4.74 -13.79 -7.62
CA THR A 159 -5.32 -14.63 -8.68
C THR A 159 -4.90 -14.08 -10.05
N PRO A 160 -5.16 -14.79 -11.16
CA PRO A 160 -4.88 -14.23 -12.48
C PRO A 160 -5.63 -12.92 -12.75
N ALA A 161 -6.74 -12.65 -12.03
CA ALA A 161 -7.52 -11.42 -12.14
C ALA A 161 -6.87 -10.22 -11.43
N LEU A 162 -6.03 -10.44 -10.41
CA LEU A 162 -5.21 -9.43 -9.75
C LEU A 162 -4.17 -10.13 -8.86
N CYS A 163 -2.90 -9.94 -9.17
CA CYS A 163 -1.76 -10.50 -8.44
C CYS A 163 -0.58 -9.52 -8.47
N PRO A 164 -0.61 -8.44 -7.67
CA PRO A 164 0.54 -7.57 -7.50
C PRO A 164 1.71 -8.36 -6.90
N THR A 165 2.92 -7.91 -7.21
CA THR A 165 4.15 -8.54 -6.69
C THR A 165 4.93 -7.56 -5.82
N VAL A 166 5.75 -8.10 -4.91
CA VAL A 166 6.63 -7.30 -4.05
C VAL A 166 7.99 -7.94 -4.04
N ARG A 167 9.00 -7.20 -4.45
CA ARG A 167 10.40 -7.63 -4.43
C ARG A 167 10.95 -7.54 -3.02
N VAL A 168 11.84 -8.46 -2.71
CA VAL A 168 12.60 -8.44 -1.45
C VAL A 168 13.82 -7.53 -1.67
N THR A 169 13.74 -6.31 -1.17
CA THR A 169 14.83 -5.31 -1.23
C THR A 169 15.55 -5.20 0.11
N ALA A 170 16.76 -4.63 0.12
CA ALA A 170 17.46 -4.31 1.37
C ALA A 170 16.66 -3.34 2.25
N ASN A 171 16.12 -2.28 1.63
CA ASN A 171 15.28 -1.29 2.30
C ASN A 171 14.02 -1.93 2.93
N LEU A 172 13.33 -2.82 2.20
CA LEU A 172 12.15 -3.49 2.74
C LEU A 172 12.49 -4.40 3.94
N LYS A 173 13.64 -5.10 3.91
CA LYS A 173 14.10 -5.88 5.06
C LYS A 173 14.36 -5.01 6.29
N GLU A 174 15.01 -3.86 6.11
CA GLU A 174 15.25 -2.90 7.19
C GLU A 174 13.94 -2.37 7.76
N LEU A 175 12.99 -1.97 6.90
CA LEU A 175 11.67 -1.49 7.33
C LEU A 175 10.85 -2.56 8.06
N GLN A 176 10.90 -3.83 7.61
CA GLN A 176 10.26 -4.95 8.28
C GLN A 176 10.86 -5.23 9.66
N ALA A 177 12.18 -5.09 9.81
CA ALA A 177 12.88 -5.31 11.07
C ALA A 177 12.50 -4.29 12.16
N LEU A 178 11.96 -3.12 11.80
CA LEU A 178 11.52 -2.11 12.77
C LEU A 178 10.36 -2.59 13.66
N ASN A 179 9.55 -3.56 13.20
CA ASN A 179 8.37 -4.06 13.93
C ASN A 179 7.46 -2.91 14.43
N LEU A 180 7.01 -2.08 13.49
CA LEU A 180 6.27 -0.85 13.76
C LEU A 180 4.99 -1.08 14.58
N SER A 181 4.31 -2.22 14.44
CA SER A 181 3.15 -2.54 15.29
C SER A 181 3.53 -2.68 16.75
N ALA A 182 4.63 -3.38 17.07
CA ALA A 182 5.11 -3.49 18.44
C ALA A 182 5.51 -2.12 19.01
N GLN A 183 6.14 -1.26 18.20
CA GLN A 183 6.47 0.10 18.61
C GLN A 183 5.21 0.93 18.93
N ALA A 184 4.19 0.89 18.07
CA ALA A 184 2.93 1.60 18.28
C ALA A 184 2.22 1.12 19.55
N LYS A 185 2.11 -0.21 19.75
CA LYS A 185 1.51 -0.80 20.96
C LYS A 185 2.26 -0.40 22.22
N LYS A 186 3.60 -0.44 22.20
CA LYS A 186 4.43 -0.01 23.33
C LYS A 186 4.20 1.45 23.68
N LEU A 187 4.26 2.35 22.68
CA LEU A 187 4.03 3.78 22.87
C LEU A 187 2.68 4.07 23.53
N LEU A 188 1.64 3.32 23.16
CA LEU A 188 0.30 3.45 23.72
C LEU A 188 0.17 2.82 25.11
N ALA A 189 0.89 1.72 25.40
CA ALA A 189 0.90 1.07 26.70
C ALA A 189 1.66 1.87 27.77
N ASP A 190 2.70 2.61 27.37
CA ASP A 190 3.47 3.48 28.26
C ASP A 190 2.71 4.78 28.62
N ALA A 191 1.60 5.07 27.92
CA ALA A 191 0.76 6.23 28.12
C ALA A 191 -0.40 5.97 29.10
N ASP A 192 -0.82 6.99 29.86
CA ASP A 192 -2.00 6.91 30.72
C ASP A 192 -3.27 6.58 29.91
N PRO A 193 -4.08 5.57 30.29
CA PRO A 193 -5.24 5.15 29.51
C PRO A 193 -6.29 6.24 29.27
N LEU A 194 -6.51 7.15 30.22
CA LEU A 194 -7.46 8.26 30.06
C LEU A 194 -6.92 9.32 29.10
N MET A 195 -5.59 9.53 29.09
CA MET A 195 -4.93 10.36 28.08
C MET A 195 -5.08 9.75 26.68
N VAL A 196 -4.85 8.45 26.52
CA VAL A 196 -5.03 7.75 25.22
C VAL A 196 -6.46 7.94 24.72
N LEU A 197 -7.46 7.67 25.55
CA LEU A 197 -8.88 7.84 25.18
C LEU A 197 -9.22 9.27 24.72
N ARG A 198 -8.61 10.29 25.33
CA ARG A 198 -8.81 11.68 24.90
C ARG A 198 -8.09 12.00 23.60
N ALA A 199 -6.88 11.47 23.40
CA ALA A 199 -6.11 11.65 22.18
C ALA A 199 -6.81 11.05 20.95
N VAL A 200 -7.54 9.95 21.13
CA VAL A 200 -8.26 9.26 20.04
C VAL A 200 -9.12 10.21 19.18
N ASN A 201 -9.92 11.08 19.81
CA ASN A 201 -10.78 12.01 19.06
C ASN A 201 -9.98 13.04 18.25
N TYR A 202 -8.84 13.51 18.79
CA TYR A 202 -7.93 14.41 18.08
C TYR A 202 -7.27 13.71 16.90
N ILE A 203 -6.82 12.48 17.08
CA ILE A 203 -6.19 11.68 16.04
C ILE A 203 -7.19 11.40 14.90
N TYR A 204 -8.42 10.97 15.19
CA TYR A 204 -9.47 10.80 14.17
C TYR A 204 -9.76 12.09 13.42
N SER A 205 -9.84 13.21 14.13
CA SER A 205 -10.10 14.52 13.53
C SER A 205 -8.96 14.94 12.61
N LYS A 206 -7.70 14.74 13.04
CA LYS A 206 -6.50 15.04 12.25
C LYS A 206 -6.45 14.18 10.99
N GLU A 207 -6.64 12.87 11.14
CA GLU A 207 -6.66 11.91 10.04
C GLU A 207 -7.74 12.24 9.01
N THR A 208 -8.95 12.57 9.47
CA THR A 208 -10.07 12.96 8.60
C THR A 208 -9.77 14.25 7.84
N LYS A 209 -9.33 15.31 8.55
CA LYS A 209 -8.98 16.59 7.91
C LYS A 209 -7.87 16.40 6.88
N SER A 210 -6.85 15.61 7.20
CA SER A 210 -5.75 15.34 6.27
C SER A 210 -6.20 14.54 5.04
N THR A 211 -7.09 13.55 5.22
CA THR A 211 -7.68 12.79 4.12
C THR A 211 -8.43 13.69 3.13
N PHE A 212 -9.17 14.69 3.58
CA PHE A 212 -9.89 15.59 2.69
C PHE A 212 -9.03 16.71 2.11
N ALA A 213 -8.07 17.23 2.89
CA ALA A 213 -7.12 18.23 2.41
C ALA A 213 -6.24 17.71 1.24
N LEU A 214 -5.95 16.40 1.21
CA LEU A 214 -5.30 15.74 0.07
C LEU A 214 -6.10 15.93 -1.23
N GLU A 215 -7.42 15.86 -1.16
CA GLU A 215 -8.35 16.10 -2.28
C GLU A 215 -8.62 17.59 -2.52
N ARG A 216 -7.89 18.50 -1.86
CA ARG A 216 -8.10 19.96 -1.89
C ARG A 216 -9.50 20.37 -1.43
N GLU A 217 -10.14 19.55 -0.59
CA GLU A 217 -11.42 19.85 0.05
C GLU A 217 -11.18 20.37 1.47
N ASP A 218 -11.74 21.54 1.80
CA ASP A 218 -11.89 21.96 3.20
C ASP A 218 -13.16 21.32 3.76
N VAL A 219 -13.02 20.46 4.76
CA VAL A 219 -14.16 19.78 5.35
C VAL A 219 -14.53 20.41 6.68
N GLN A 220 -15.67 21.10 6.64
CA GLN A 220 -16.40 21.55 7.82
C GLN A 220 -17.75 20.84 7.91
N GLY A 221 -18.22 20.60 9.15
CA GLY A 221 -19.53 20.03 9.43
C GLY A 221 -19.68 18.54 9.09
N SER A 222 -20.89 18.15 8.67
CA SER A 222 -21.38 16.76 8.68
C SER A 222 -20.57 15.76 7.85
N LYS A 223 -19.76 16.19 6.88
CA LYS A 223 -18.97 15.29 6.02
C LYS A 223 -17.77 14.69 6.77
N ALA A 224 -17.09 15.48 7.61
CA ALA A 224 -16.04 14.97 8.49
C ALA A 224 -16.63 13.98 9.50
N ASP A 225 -17.76 14.35 10.12
CA ASP A 225 -18.42 13.51 11.13
C ASP A 225 -18.83 12.15 10.54
N ARG A 226 -19.34 12.11 9.30
CA ARG A 226 -19.65 10.86 8.60
C ARG A 226 -18.42 10.00 8.36
N PHE A 227 -17.28 10.59 7.97
CA PHE A 227 -16.05 9.86 7.75
C PHE A 227 -15.46 9.31 9.06
N VAL A 228 -15.45 10.13 10.13
CA VAL A 228 -15.04 9.70 11.47
C VAL A 228 -15.95 8.55 11.95
N ALA A 229 -17.26 8.70 11.80
CA ALA A 229 -18.22 7.66 12.16
C ALA A 229 -18.00 6.38 11.34
N ALA A 230 -17.68 6.48 10.04
CA ALA A 230 -17.35 5.34 9.21
C ALA A 230 -16.11 4.60 9.71
N LEU A 231 -15.06 5.34 10.07
CA LEU A 231 -13.84 4.75 10.63
C LEU A 231 -14.14 4.10 11.99
N GLN A 232 -14.84 4.79 12.89
CA GLN A 232 -15.20 4.26 14.21
C GLN A 232 -16.11 3.02 14.15
N ASN A 233 -16.94 2.88 13.11
CA ASN A 233 -17.87 1.77 12.91
C ASN A 233 -17.44 0.81 11.78
N ARG A 234 -16.15 0.80 11.43
CA ARG A 234 -15.60 0.00 10.31
C ARG A 234 -15.76 -1.52 10.46
N ASP A 235 -15.97 -2.04 11.67
CA ASP A 235 -16.22 -3.47 11.89
C ASP A 235 -17.46 -3.96 11.12
N ASN A 236 -18.40 -3.05 10.83
CA ASN A 236 -19.58 -3.30 10.02
C ASN A 236 -19.37 -3.02 8.51
N ALA A 237 -18.21 -2.49 8.13
CA ALA A 237 -17.89 -2.16 6.75
C ALA A 237 -17.31 -3.39 6.01
N ASP A 238 -17.93 -3.76 4.89
CA ASP A 238 -17.38 -4.77 3.97
C ASP A 238 -16.55 -4.07 2.88
N ILE A 239 -15.26 -3.87 3.15
CA ILE A 239 -14.33 -3.28 2.17
C ILE A 239 -14.02 -4.21 1.00
N ALA A 240 -14.45 -5.47 1.02
CA ALA A 240 -14.13 -6.47 0.00
C ALA A 240 -15.25 -6.68 -1.02
N SER A 241 -16.49 -6.27 -0.75
CA SER A 241 -17.59 -6.39 -1.72
C SER A 241 -17.92 -5.07 -2.41
N GLU A 242 -18.45 -5.17 -3.62
CA GLU A 242 -18.96 -4.02 -4.38
C GLU A 242 -20.01 -3.25 -3.57
N ALA A 243 -20.95 -3.95 -2.95
CA ALA A 243 -22.02 -3.34 -2.15
C ALA A 243 -21.45 -2.56 -0.95
N GLY A 244 -20.49 -3.13 -0.22
CA GLY A 244 -19.88 -2.46 0.92
C GLY A 244 -19.01 -1.27 0.51
N GLN A 245 -18.21 -1.40 -0.55
CA GLN A 245 -17.42 -0.29 -1.10
C GLN A 245 -18.32 0.83 -1.64
N THR A 246 -19.43 0.50 -2.29
CA THR A 246 -20.42 1.47 -2.79
C THR A 246 -21.08 2.20 -1.63
N ALA A 247 -21.47 1.49 -0.57
CA ALA A 247 -22.04 2.09 0.63
C ALA A 247 -21.06 3.06 1.30
N LEU A 248 -19.79 2.66 1.43
CA LEU A 248 -18.73 3.52 1.95
C LEU A 248 -18.51 4.75 1.04
N ASN A 249 -18.46 4.57 -0.28
CA ASN A 249 -18.32 5.68 -1.22
C ASN A 249 -19.44 6.70 -1.02
N ASN A 250 -20.69 6.24 -1.02
CA ASN A 250 -21.87 7.09 -0.85
C ASN A 250 -21.88 7.80 0.51
N LEU A 251 -21.42 7.13 1.57
CA LEU A 251 -21.26 7.72 2.90
C LEU A 251 -20.24 8.87 2.91
N ILE A 252 -19.11 8.67 2.21
CA ILE A 252 -18.01 9.63 2.11
C ILE A 252 -18.39 10.84 1.25
N ILE A 253 -19.04 10.61 0.11
CA ILE A 253 -19.54 11.67 -0.78
C ILE A 253 -20.63 12.47 -0.05
N GLY A 254 -21.63 11.78 0.50
CA GLY A 254 -22.64 12.34 1.40
C GLY A 254 -23.63 13.32 0.78
N ASP A 255 -23.51 13.62 -0.50
CA ASP A 255 -24.51 14.33 -1.31
C ASP A 255 -25.32 13.29 -2.10
N SER A 256 -26.63 13.22 -1.85
CA SER A 256 -27.53 12.22 -2.42
C SER A 256 -27.69 12.32 -3.94
N ARG A 257 -27.28 13.44 -4.56
CA ARG A 257 -27.33 13.61 -6.02
C ARG A 257 -26.17 12.91 -6.74
N TYR A 258 -25.09 12.62 -6.02
CA TYR A 258 -23.88 12.00 -6.55
C TYR A 258 -23.65 10.59 -5.99
N THR A 259 -24.68 9.97 -5.43
CA THR A 259 -24.59 8.58 -4.98
C THR A 259 -24.54 7.64 -6.19
N VAL A 260 -23.77 6.58 -6.04
CA VAL A 260 -23.55 5.56 -7.07
C VAL A 260 -24.17 4.24 -6.64
N THR A 261 -24.49 3.38 -7.61
CA THR A 261 -25.10 2.05 -7.38
C THR A 261 -24.10 0.90 -7.43
N GLY A 262 -22.87 1.17 -7.88
CA GLY A 262 -21.82 0.16 -8.08
C GLY A 262 -20.53 0.80 -8.59
N TRP A 263 -19.64 -0.05 -9.10
CA TRP A 263 -18.44 0.40 -9.79
C TRP A 263 -18.77 1.08 -11.13
N ARG A 264 -17.85 1.91 -11.63
CA ARG A 264 -18.04 2.68 -12.87
C ARG A 264 -18.16 1.77 -14.08
N GLU A 265 -19.05 2.15 -14.99
CA GLU A 265 -19.21 1.56 -16.33
C GLU A 265 -18.64 2.48 -17.43
N GLU A 266 -18.18 3.67 -17.05
CA GLU A 266 -17.62 4.68 -17.94
C GLU A 266 -16.11 4.85 -17.71
N GLN A 267 -15.41 5.32 -18.75
CA GLN A 267 -13.98 5.61 -18.66
C GLN A 267 -13.75 6.93 -17.91
N ASN A 268 -12.78 6.93 -17.01
CA ASN A 268 -12.30 8.14 -16.34
C ASN A 268 -10.79 8.31 -16.53
N PHE A 269 -10.27 9.42 -16.02
CA PHE A 269 -8.84 9.72 -15.97
C PHE A 269 -8.54 10.55 -14.72
N VAL A 270 -7.29 10.49 -14.27
CA VAL A 270 -6.76 11.40 -13.26
C VAL A 270 -5.91 12.44 -13.97
N GLY A 271 -6.23 13.71 -13.75
CA GLY A 271 -5.66 14.81 -14.52
C GLY A 271 -5.64 16.14 -13.77
N GLU A 272 -4.96 17.12 -14.37
CA GLU A 272 -5.01 18.52 -13.98
C GLU A 272 -5.82 19.32 -15.00
N ASN A 273 -6.75 20.14 -14.51
CA ASN A 273 -7.47 21.09 -15.36
C ASN A 273 -6.48 22.12 -15.90
N ARG A 274 -6.49 22.33 -17.21
CA ARG A 274 -5.72 23.39 -17.86
C ARG A 274 -6.65 24.39 -18.52
N LEU A 275 -6.10 25.56 -18.86
CA LEU A 275 -6.83 26.65 -19.52
C LEU A 275 -7.05 26.36 -21.02
N ASP A 276 -6.27 25.46 -21.62
CA ASP A 276 -6.57 24.88 -22.93
C ASP A 276 -7.71 23.85 -22.80
N SER A 277 -8.43 23.61 -23.90
CA SER A 277 -9.63 22.74 -23.93
C SER A 277 -9.35 21.25 -23.62
N HIS A 278 -8.12 20.89 -23.28
CA HIS A 278 -7.73 19.53 -22.91
C HIS A 278 -7.00 19.50 -21.56
N ASN A 279 -7.54 18.71 -20.63
CA ASN A 279 -6.89 18.45 -19.35
C ASN A 279 -5.55 17.72 -19.55
N LYS A 280 -4.57 17.99 -18.69
CA LYS A 280 -3.34 17.19 -18.64
C LYS A 280 -3.66 15.85 -17.98
N VAL A 281 -3.63 14.77 -18.76
CA VAL A 281 -3.81 13.41 -18.24
C VAL A 281 -2.53 12.95 -17.56
N HIS A 282 -2.62 12.63 -16.27
CA HIS A 282 -1.51 12.05 -15.49
C HIS A 282 -1.59 10.52 -15.44
N PHE A 283 -2.82 9.99 -15.35
CA PHE A 283 -3.05 8.56 -15.24
C PHE A 283 -4.38 8.19 -15.87
N ILE A 284 -4.38 7.10 -16.62
CA ILE A 284 -5.57 6.46 -17.17
C ILE A 284 -5.76 5.17 -16.38
N PRO A 285 -6.82 5.05 -15.56
CA PRO A 285 -7.20 3.79 -14.93
C PRO A 285 -7.61 2.72 -15.96
N PRO A 286 -7.78 1.45 -15.54
CA PRO A 286 -8.21 0.37 -16.43
C PRO A 286 -9.46 0.74 -17.25
N ARG A 287 -9.64 0.07 -18.38
CA ARG A 287 -10.91 0.18 -19.13
C ARG A 287 -12.08 -0.20 -18.23
N ALA A 288 -13.22 0.47 -18.38
CA ALA A 288 -14.39 0.23 -17.54
C ALA A 288 -14.81 -1.26 -17.52
N GLU A 289 -14.72 -1.94 -18.66
CA GLU A 289 -15.00 -3.38 -18.79
C GLU A 289 -14.06 -4.29 -17.97
N ASP A 290 -12.83 -3.83 -17.69
CA ASP A 290 -11.84 -4.58 -16.92
C ASP A 290 -11.98 -4.39 -15.40
N VAL A 291 -12.66 -3.32 -14.96
CA VAL A 291 -12.80 -2.93 -13.54
C VAL A 291 -13.39 -4.07 -12.72
N LYS A 292 -14.49 -4.67 -13.19
CA LYS A 292 -15.17 -5.75 -12.47
C LYS A 292 -14.26 -6.95 -12.22
N SER A 293 -13.50 -7.36 -13.22
CA SER A 293 -12.55 -8.48 -13.09
C SER A 293 -11.45 -8.16 -12.08
N LEU A 294 -10.86 -6.96 -12.17
CA LEU A 294 -9.79 -6.51 -11.27
C LEU A 294 -10.28 -6.40 -9.82
N MET A 295 -11.47 -5.85 -9.60
CA MET A 295 -12.05 -5.70 -8.26
C MET A 295 -12.46 -7.04 -7.65
N LEU A 296 -12.89 -8.02 -8.45
CA LEU A 296 -13.06 -9.40 -7.98
C LEU A 296 -11.71 -10.02 -7.59
N GLY A 297 -10.64 -9.73 -8.34
CA GLY A 297 -9.29 -10.10 -7.94
C GLY A 297 -8.85 -9.46 -6.62
N LEU A 298 -9.18 -8.19 -6.39
CA LEU A 298 -8.93 -7.50 -5.12
C LEU A 298 -9.72 -8.12 -3.97
N LYS A 299 -10.97 -8.49 -4.21
CA LYS A 299 -11.79 -9.23 -3.24
C LYS A 299 -11.16 -10.57 -2.88
N ASP A 300 -10.67 -11.32 -3.86
CA ASP A 300 -9.99 -12.60 -3.62
C ASP A 300 -8.69 -12.42 -2.82
N LEU A 301 -7.93 -11.35 -3.09
CA LEU A 301 -6.76 -10.98 -2.30
C LEU A 301 -7.15 -10.70 -0.85
N LEU A 302 -8.15 -9.84 -0.62
CA LEU A 302 -8.62 -9.48 0.73
C LEU A 302 -9.19 -10.68 1.51
N ARG A 303 -9.77 -11.66 0.80
CA ARG A 303 -10.37 -12.87 1.39
C ARG A 303 -9.45 -14.09 1.34
N CYS A 304 -8.19 -13.91 0.95
CA CYS A 304 -7.25 -15.02 0.87
C CYS A 304 -7.09 -15.66 2.24
N HIS A 305 -7.18 -17.00 2.29
CA HIS A 305 -7.11 -17.77 3.53
C HIS A 305 -5.83 -17.50 4.35
N GLN A 306 -4.70 -17.27 3.68
CA GLN A 306 -3.46 -16.93 4.37
C GLN A 306 -3.50 -15.53 5.00
N ILE A 307 -4.12 -14.55 4.32
CA ILE A 307 -4.32 -13.22 4.91
C ILE A 307 -5.25 -13.31 6.12
N SER A 308 -6.29 -14.15 6.07
CA SER A 308 -7.14 -14.42 7.24
C SER A 308 -6.39 -15.11 8.38
N LYS A 309 -5.45 -16.02 8.08
CA LYS A 309 -4.53 -16.64 9.06
C LYS A 309 -3.64 -15.60 9.70
N ASP A 310 -3.00 -14.77 8.89
CA ASP A 310 -2.12 -13.71 9.39
C ASP A 310 -2.93 -12.74 10.25
N LEU A 311 -4.18 -12.42 9.87
CA LEU A 311 -5.09 -11.64 10.69
C LEU A 311 -5.28 -12.24 12.09
N LEU A 312 -5.58 -13.54 12.16
CA LEU A 312 -5.74 -14.26 13.42
C LEU A 312 -4.45 -14.29 14.23
N TYR A 313 -3.29 -14.47 13.58
CA TYR A 313 -1.99 -14.43 14.22
C TYR A 313 -1.70 -13.06 14.85
N TRP A 314 -1.89 -11.98 14.09
CA TRP A 314 -1.58 -10.62 14.55
C TRP A 314 -2.58 -10.08 15.59
N THR A 315 -3.79 -10.64 15.64
CA THR A 315 -4.85 -10.27 16.60
C THR A 315 -4.91 -11.19 17.84
N ALA A 316 -4.03 -12.18 17.95
CA ALA A 316 -4.02 -13.17 19.03
C ALA A 316 -3.56 -12.61 20.40
N GLU A 317 -4.27 -11.61 20.92
CA GLU A 317 -4.35 -11.27 22.35
C GLU A 317 -5.54 -11.97 23.03
N ARG A 318 -6.37 -12.69 22.27
CA ARG A 318 -7.46 -13.56 22.80
C ARG A 318 -6.92 -14.94 23.20
N LYS A 319 -7.54 -15.57 24.22
CA LYS A 319 -7.32 -16.99 24.51
C LYS A 319 -7.74 -17.81 23.28
N LEU A 320 -6.77 -18.19 22.46
CA LEU A 320 -6.92 -19.14 21.36
C LEU A 320 -7.41 -20.49 21.91
N SER A 321 -8.39 -21.09 21.24
CA SER A 321 -8.82 -22.47 21.46
C SER A 321 -7.66 -23.45 21.20
N PRO A 322 -7.71 -24.68 21.74
CA PRO A 322 -6.69 -25.69 21.48
C PRO A 322 -6.45 -25.94 19.98
N ASP A 323 -7.53 -25.98 19.18
CA ASP A 323 -7.47 -26.16 17.73
C ASP A 323 -6.82 -24.96 17.05
N GLU A 324 -7.12 -23.73 17.48
CA GLU A 324 -6.47 -22.51 16.97
C GLU A 324 -4.99 -22.42 17.36
N ARG A 325 -4.59 -22.95 18.52
CA ARG A 325 -3.17 -23.01 18.94
C ARG A 325 -2.37 -24.04 18.17
N GLU A 326 -2.96 -25.20 17.88
CA GLU A 326 -2.36 -26.21 17.00
C GLU A 326 -2.27 -25.67 15.56
N TRP A 327 -3.27 -24.90 15.13
CA TRP A 327 -3.32 -24.26 13.82
C TRP A 327 -2.39 -23.04 13.66
N LEU A 328 -2.12 -22.31 14.76
CA LEU A 328 -1.15 -21.20 14.85
C LEU A 328 0.21 -21.63 15.40
N ALA A 329 0.41 -22.93 15.66
CA ALA A 329 1.68 -23.44 16.17
C ALA A 329 2.82 -23.03 15.22
N PRO A 330 4.00 -22.67 15.74
CA PRO A 330 5.12 -22.20 14.93
C PRO A 330 5.61 -23.32 14.02
N GLY A 331 5.04 -23.39 12.82
CA GLY A 331 5.68 -23.92 11.63
C GLY A 331 6.55 -22.83 11.00
N PRO A 332 7.45 -23.17 10.08
CA PRO A 332 8.33 -22.22 9.38
C PRO A 332 7.56 -21.42 8.31
N SER A 333 6.38 -20.88 8.64
CA SER A 333 5.55 -20.12 7.73
C SER A 333 5.97 -18.64 7.79
N PRO A 334 6.53 -18.06 6.72
CA PRO A 334 6.76 -16.61 6.69
C PRO A 334 5.39 -15.91 6.66
N HIS A 335 5.02 -15.27 7.76
CA HIS A 335 3.85 -14.40 7.81
C HIS A 335 4.10 -13.16 6.94
N VAL A 336 3.13 -12.77 6.13
CA VAL A 336 3.25 -11.52 5.39
C VAL A 336 2.96 -10.38 6.35
N SER A 337 3.83 -9.36 6.35
CA SER A 337 3.65 -8.23 7.23
C SER A 337 2.32 -7.50 6.94
N PRO A 338 1.57 -7.07 7.96
CA PRO A 338 0.33 -6.31 7.80
C PRO A 338 0.48 -5.13 6.83
N THR A 339 1.57 -4.39 6.93
CA THR A 339 1.84 -3.23 6.07
C THR A 339 1.93 -3.61 4.59
N VAL A 340 2.51 -4.76 4.26
CA VAL A 340 2.56 -5.26 2.89
C VAL A 340 1.15 -5.49 2.38
N VAL A 341 0.31 -6.21 3.13
CA VAL A 341 -1.06 -6.52 2.73
C VAL A 341 -1.92 -5.25 2.61
N CYS A 342 -1.76 -4.30 3.54
CA CYS A 342 -2.41 -2.99 3.51
C CYS A 342 -2.03 -2.20 2.25
N ALA A 343 -0.74 -2.15 1.91
CA ALA A 343 -0.26 -1.47 0.71
C ALA A 343 -0.81 -2.15 -0.56
N LEU A 344 -0.76 -3.47 -0.65
CA LEU A 344 -1.26 -4.20 -1.81
C LEU A 344 -2.74 -3.92 -2.06
N ALA A 345 -3.58 -4.00 -1.03
CA ALA A 345 -5.01 -3.78 -1.17
C ALA A 345 -5.36 -2.32 -1.48
N SER A 346 -4.79 -1.37 -0.71
CA SER A 346 -5.10 0.05 -0.86
C SER A 346 -4.59 0.61 -2.18
N PHE A 347 -3.36 0.30 -2.59
CA PHE A 347 -2.82 0.79 -3.86
C PHE A 347 -3.42 0.08 -5.08
N ALA A 348 -3.72 -1.23 -4.99
CA ALA A 348 -4.48 -1.87 -6.06
C ALA A 348 -5.85 -1.20 -6.24
N PHE A 349 -6.56 -0.90 -5.13
CA PHE A 349 -7.84 -0.17 -5.20
C PHE A 349 -7.72 1.18 -5.90
N VAL A 350 -6.74 2.02 -5.51
CA VAL A 350 -6.61 3.37 -6.09
C VAL A 350 -6.15 3.34 -7.55
N PHE A 351 -5.38 2.32 -7.94
CA PHE A 351 -4.96 2.11 -9.33
C PHE A 351 -6.07 1.55 -10.22
N ILE A 352 -6.94 0.69 -9.68
CA ILE A 352 -8.15 0.23 -10.40
C ILE A 352 -9.15 1.40 -10.57
N HIS A 353 -9.19 2.29 -9.57
CA HIS A 353 -10.01 3.51 -9.58
C HIS A 353 -11.49 3.22 -9.92
N PRO A 354 -12.16 2.37 -9.11
CA PRO A 354 -13.44 1.77 -9.48
C PRO A 354 -14.64 2.73 -9.45
N PHE A 355 -14.51 3.93 -8.90
CA PHE A 355 -15.58 4.94 -8.87
C PHE A 355 -15.24 6.18 -9.70
N MET A 356 -16.24 7.00 -10.03
CA MET A 356 -16.01 8.29 -10.70
C MET A 356 -15.45 9.37 -9.76
N ASP A 357 -15.75 9.27 -8.46
CA ASP A 357 -15.17 10.09 -7.40
C ASP A 357 -15.11 9.25 -6.11
N GLY A 358 -14.22 9.63 -5.18
CA GLY A 358 -14.10 9.03 -3.84
C GLY A 358 -12.94 8.04 -3.69
N ASN A 359 -12.25 7.68 -4.78
CA ASN A 359 -11.22 6.64 -4.79
C ASN A 359 -10.05 6.92 -3.82
N GLY A 360 -9.56 8.16 -3.77
CA GLY A 360 -8.48 8.54 -2.84
C GLY A 360 -8.90 8.41 -1.37
N ARG A 361 -10.14 8.81 -1.05
CA ARG A 361 -10.69 8.74 0.32
C ARG A 361 -10.91 7.29 0.75
N LEU A 362 -11.41 6.44 -0.15
CA LEU A 362 -11.55 5.00 0.09
C LEU A 362 -10.20 4.28 0.18
N HIS A 363 -9.21 4.66 -0.63
CA HIS A 363 -7.84 4.16 -0.51
C HIS A 363 -7.30 4.35 0.91
N ARG A 364 -7.44 5.55 1.48
CA ARG A 364 -7.01 5.86 2.85
C ARG A 364 -7.86 5.16 3.90
N PHE A 365 -9.17 5.03 3.67
CA PHE A 365 -10.04 4.23 4.52
C PHE A 365 -9.60 2.75 4.59
N ILE A 366 -9.27 2.14 3.44
CA ILE A 366 -8.79 0.75 3.35
C ILE A 366 -7.48 0.56 4.14
N ILE A 367 -6.56 1.53 4.10
CA ILE A 367 -5.33 1.48 4.91
C ILE A 367 -5.68 1.34 6.39
N HIS A 368 -6.56 2.20 6.92
CA HIS A 368 -6.93 2.18 8.34
C HIS A 368 -7.72 0.94 8.74
N ASP A 369 -8.70 0.56 7.92
CA ASP A 369 -9.51 -0.63 8.17
C ASP A 369 -8.61 -1.88 8.25
N MET A 370 -7.64 -2.02 7.34
CA MET A 370 -6.75 -3.17 7.36
C MET A 370 -5.76 -3.15 8.52
N LEU A 371 -5.12 -2.00 8.80
CA LEU A 371 -4.22 -1.87 9.96
C LEU A 371 -4.94 -2.27 11.25
N GLU A 372 -6.19 -1.85 11.43
CA GLU A 372 -7.00 -2.24 12.59
C GLU A 372 -7.33 -3.72 12.60
N ARG A 373 -7.80 -4.29 11.48
CA ARG A 373 -8.12 -5.73 11.43
C ARG A 373 -6.88 -6.59 11.73
N PHE A 374 -5.68 -6.13 11.40
CA PHE A 374 -4.42 -6.77 11.78
C PHE A 374 -4.00 -6.50 13.22
N GLY A 375 -4.79 -5.79 14.03
CA GLY A 375 -4.45 -5.44 15.41
C GLY A 375 -3.18 -4.62 15.51
N PHE A 376 -2.89 -3.78 14.50
CA PHE A 376 -1.65 -3.02 14.43
C PHE A 376 -1.52 -2.06 15.62
N THR A 377 -2.65 -1.49 16.06
CA THR A 377 -2.88 -0.69 17.26
C THR A 377 -4.03 -1.28 18.09
N PRO A 378 -4.19 -0.91 19.38
CA PRO A 378 -5.37 -1.26 20.17
C PRO A 378 -6.67 -0.77 19.51
N PRO A 379 -7.81 -1.46 19.76
CA PRO A 379 -9.09 -1.14 19.14
C PRO A 379 -9.48 0.34 19.30
N GLY A 380 -9.93 0.94 18.20
CA GLY A 380 -10.41 2.32 18.16
C GLY A 380 -9.31 3.37 18.04
N ILE A 381 -8.03 2.99 17.96
CA ILE A 381 -6.91 3.92 17.77
C ILE A 381 -6.42 3.83 16.32
N VAL A 382 -6.52 4.92 15.57
CA VAL A 382 -5.97 5.00 14.20
C VAL A 382 -4.56 5.58 14.21
N ILE A 383 -3.75 5.21 13.21
CA ILE A 383 -2.46 5.86 12.96
C ILE A 383 -2.71 6.99 11.97
N PRO A 384 -2.26 8.23 12.20
CA PRO A 384 -2.56 9.37 11.33
C PRO A 384 -1.72 9.38 10.04
N VAL A 385 -1.78 8.29 9.26
CA VAL A 385 -1.00 8.09 8.03
C VAL A 385 -1.28 9.19 7.00
N SER A 386 -2.52 9.67 6.90
CA SER A 386 -2.85 10.72 5.92
C SER A 386 -2.28 12.07 6.31
N ALA A 387 -2.00 12.31 7.59
CA ALA A 387 -1.30 13.53 8.02
C ALA A 387 0.14 13.55 7.49
N VAL A 388 0.81 12.39 7.45
CA VAL A 388 2.13 12.25 6.84
C VAL A 388 2.06 12.43 5.33
N MET A 389 1.10 11.76 4.67
CA MET A 389 0.87 11.92 3.22
C MET A 389 0.60 13.38 2.83
N LEU A 390 -0.16 14.12 3.63
CA LEU A 390 -0.42 15.54 3.39
C LEU A 390 0.82 16.40 3.61
N ARG A 391 1.58 16.12 4.68
CA ARG A 391 2.82 16.85 5.03
C ARG A 391 3.89 16.71 3.95
N ASP A 392 4.01 15.51 3.36
CA ASP A 392 4.88 15.23 2.21
C ASP A 392 4.07 14.75 1.00
N ARG A 393 3.26 15.67 0.46
CA ARG A 393 2.43 15.42 -0.72
C ARG A 393 3.27 15.00 -1.93
N ARG A 394 4.50 15.51 -2.05
CA ARG A 394 5.40 15.15 -3.14
C ARG A 394 5.75 13.66 -3.09
N ALA A 395 6.13 13.14 -1.93
CA ALA A 395 6.44 11.71 -1.80
C ALA A 395 5.19 10.83 -2.04
N TYR A 396 4.00 11.30 -1.67
CA TYR A 396 2.74 10.61 -2.00
C TYR A 396 2.48 10.56 -3.51
N ASP A 397 2.59 11.71 -4.17
CA ASP A 397 2.42 11.81 -5.62
C ASP A 397 3.47 10.96 -6.34
N GLU A 398 4.75 10.98 -5.91
CA GLU A 398 5.82 10.12 -6.44
C GLU A 398 5.49 8.63 -6.31
N ALA A 399 4.88 8.20 -5.21
CA ALA A 399 4.48 6.80 -5.01
C ALA A 399 3.38 6.36 -5.99
N LEU A 400 2.45 7.26 -6.35
CA LEU A 400 1.42 7.00 -7.35
C LEU A 400 1.98 7.12 -8.78
N GLU A 401 2.78 8.15 -9.03
CA GLU A 401 3.39 8.46 -10.33
C GLU A 401 4.31 7.34 -10.80
N ARG A 402 5.04 6.71 -9.87
CA ARG A 402 5.93 5.59 -10.21
C ARG A 402 5.20 4.41 -10.85
N PHE A 403 3.95 4.15 -10.47
CA PHE A 403 3.13 3.16 -11.16
C PHE A 403 2.64 3.72 -12.49
N SER A 404 1.94 4.86 -12.48
CA SER A 404 1.33 5.43 -13.70
C SER A 404 2.35 5.66 -14.82
N ALA A 405 3.51 6.25 -14.53
CA ALA A 405 4.56 6.50 -15.51
C ALA A 405 5.16 5.22 -16.11
N SER A 406 5.11 4.10 -15.37
CA SER A 406 5.61 2.81 -15.88
C SER A 406 4.69 2.15 -16.90
N ILE A 407 3.39 2.46 -16.85
CA ILE A 407 2.38 1.84 -17.74
C ILE A 407 1.87 2.78 -18.84
N MET A 408 1.83 4.09 -18.61
CA MET A 408 1.27 5.07 -19.57
C MET A 408 1.84 4.98 -20.99
N PRO A 409 3.15 4.71 -21.22
CA PRO A 409 3.68 4.52 -22.58
C PRO A 409 3.10 3.31 -23.34
N TYR A 410 2.42 2.40 -22.64
CA TYR A 410 1.84 1.17 -23.17
C TYR A 410 0.31 1.24 -23.31
N ILE A 411 -0.28 2.41 -23.06
CA ILE A 411 -1.71 2.67 -23.22
C ILE A 411 -1.90 3.52 -24.49
N ASP A 412 -2.61 2.96 -25.46
CA ASP A 412 -3.04 3.70 -26.65
C ASP A 412 -4.34 4.41 -26.31
N TRP A 413 -4.30 5.74 -26.26
CA TRP A 413 -5.47 6.53 -25.90
C TRP A 413 -5.55 7.83 -26.68
N HIS A 414 -6.76 8.36 -26.79
CA HIS A 414 -7.03 9.66 -27.38
C HIS A 414 -8.28 10.30 -26.77
N TRP A 415 -8.46 11.60 -27.03
CA TRP A 415 -9.69 12.32 -26.68
C TRP A 415 -10.75 12.11 -27.76
N ARG A 416 -11.99 11.82 -27.34
CA ARG A 416 -13.16 11.76 -28.22
C ARG A 416 -14.21 12.78 -27.74
N ASP A 417 -14.84 13.47 -28.67
CA ASP A 417 -16.01 14.33 -28.38
C ASP A 417 -17.16 13.45 -27.87
N ASP A 418 -17.72 13.80 -26.71
CA ASP A 418 -18.78 13.02 -26.07
C ASP A 418 -20.18 13.31 -26.64
N GLY A 419 -20.29 14.23 -27.60
CA GLY A 419 -21.55 14.69 -28.21
C GLY A 419 -22.41 15.58 -27.30
N LYS A 420 -21.91 15.93 -26.11
CA LYS A 420 -22.56 16.76 -25.08
C LYS A 420 -21.79 18.05 -24.79
N GLY A 421 -20.77 18.35 -25.60
CA GLY A 421 -19.91 19.53 -25.45
C GLY A 421 -18.70 19.30 -24.53
N GLY A 422 -18.37 18.03 -24.25
CA GLY A 422 -17.18 17.61 -23.50
C GLY A 422 -16.29 16.67 -24.32
N PHE A 423 -15.22 16.21 -23.67
CA PHE A 423 -14.31 15.20 -24.21
C PHE A 423 -14.14 14.07 -23.21
N GLU A 424 -14.10 12.85 -23.72
CA GLU A 424 -13.83 11.64 -22.94
C GLU A 424 -12.52 10.99 -23.40
N VAL A 425 -11.88 10.26 -22.47
CA VAL A 425 -10.71 9.45 -22.78
C VAL A 425 -11.18 8.12 -23.35
N VAL A 426 -10.63 7.74 -24.50
CA VAL A 426 -10.86 6.42 -25.12
C VAL A 426 -9.55 5.66 -25.13
N VAL A 427 -9.59 4.40 -24.68
CA VAL A 427 -8.46 3.47 -24.70
C VAL A 427 -8.68 2.42 -25.78
N GLU A 428 -7.71 2.27 -26.68
CA GLU A 428 -7.84 1.48 -27.91
C GLU A 428 -7.28 0.04 -27.77
N ASN A 429 -6.35 -0.19 -26.86
CA ASN A 429 -5.70 -1.47 -26.67
C ASN A 429 -6.13 -2.19 -25.37
N ASP A 430 -5.90 -3.51 -25.29
CA ASP A 430 -6.07 -4.26 -24.04
C ASP A 430 -4.96 -3.89 -23.05
N THR A 431 -5.36 -3.28 -21.95
CA THR A 431 -4.45 -2.80 -20.89
C THR A 431 -4.60 -3.57 -19.59
N ALA A 432 -5.47 -4.57 -19.48
CA ALA A 432 -5.81 -5.21 -18.20
C ALA A 432 -4.57 -5.76 -17.47
N ASP A 433 -3.66 -6.38 -18.22
CA ASP A 433 -2.45 -7.00 -17.68
C ASP A 433 -1.45 -5.96 -17.09
N LEU A 434 -1.54 -4.67 -17.46
CA LEU A 434 -0.75 -3.58 -16.86
C LEU A 434 -1.16 -3.32 -15.40
N TYR A 435 -2.41 -3.61 -15.04
CA TYR A 435 -2.94 -3.40 -13.69
C TYR A 435 -3.03 -4.70 -12.89
N ARG A 436 -3.13 -5.86 -13.55
CA ARG A 436 -3.20 -7.17 -12.87
C ARG A 436 -1.93 -7.50 -12.10
N TYR A 437 -0.76 -7.16 -12.64
CA TYR A 437 0.51 -7.75 -12.23
C TYR A 437 1.59 -6.73 -11.87
N PHE A 438 1.19 -5.56 -11.37
CA PHE A 438 2.14 -4.49 -11.09
C PHE A 438 3.11 -4.82 -9.94
N ASP A 439 4.33 -4.28 -10.01
CA ASP A 439 5.28 -4.28 -8.91
C ASP A 439 4.89 -3.22 -7.87
N ALA A 440 4.41 -3.69 -6.72
CA ALA A 440 3.97 -2.85 -5.61
C ALA A 440 5.11 -2.48 -4.64
N THR A 441 6.36 -2.89 -4.91
CA THR A 441 7.51 -2.63 -4.02
C THR A 441 7.63 -1.16 -3.62
N PRO A 442 7.56 -0.17 -4.54
CA PRO A 442 7.68 1.23 -4.16
C PRO A 442 6.56 1.70 -3.22
N GLN A 443 5.34 1.22 -3.44
CA GLN A 443 4.16 1.56 -2.65
C GLN A 443 4.22 0.95 -1.25
N VAL A 444 4.70 -0.30 -1.14
CA VAL A 444 4.94 -0.97 0.15
C VAL A 444 5.97 -0.20 0.96
N GLU A 445 7.14 0.10 0.37
CA GLU A 445 8.19 0.84 1.06
C GLU A 445 7.73 2.26 1.46
N TYR A 446 6.93 2.91 0.61
CA TYR A 446 6.32 4.20 0.92
C TYR A 446 5.39 4.13 2.14
N LEU A 447 4.45 3.17 2.16
CA LEU A 447 3.50 3.04 3.27
C LEU A 447 4.22 2.72 4.59
N TYR A 448 5.27 1.91 4.58
CA TYR A 448 6.12 1.69 5.75
C TYR A 448 6.71 3.00 6.29
N ARG A 449 7.24 3.86 5.42
CA ARG A 449 7.78 5.17 5.83
C ARG A 449 6.71 6.05 6.42
N CYS A 450 5.52 6.09 5.81
CA CYS A 450 4.39 6.86 6.36
C CYS A 450 3.96 6.37 7.74
N ILE A 451 3.85 5.04 7.93
CA ILE A 451 3.48 4.47 9.23
C ILE A 451 4.57 4.74 10.27
N LYS A 452 5.85 4.57 9.92
CA LYS A 452 6.98 4.86 10.81
C LYS A 452 6.94 6.31 11.30
N GLU A 453 6.87 7.25 10.37
CA GLU A 453 6.78 8.68 10.68
C GLU A 453 5.53 9.01 11.51
N ALA A 454 4.37 8.42 11.16
CA ALA A 454 3.14 8.65 11.89
C ALA A 454 3.19 8.14 13.34
N ILE A 455 3.95 7.07 13.62
CA ILE A 455 4.15 6.56 14.99
C ILE A 455 5.17 7.40 15.74
N GLU A 456 6.34 7.62 15.16
CA GLU A 456 7.48 8.27 15.81
C GLU A 456 7.23 9.76 16.06
N VAL A 457 6.52 10.42 15.14
CA VAL A 457 6.27 11.85 15.18
C VAL A 457 4.83 12.12 15.58
N ASP A 458 3.86 11.75 14.73
CA ASP A 458 2.49 12.23 14.90
C ASP A 458 1.82 11.65 16.16
N LEU A 459 1.82 10.33 16.35
CA LEU A 459 1.20 9.69 17.51
C LEU A 459 1.87 10.13 18.82
N ARG A 460 3.20 10.19 18.85
CA ARG A 460 3.97 10.68 20.01
C ARG A 460 3.63 12.14 20.34
N ASN A 461 3.54 12.99 19.34
CA ASN A 461 3.21 14.41 19.51
C ASN A 461 1.77 14.59 20.01
N GLU A 462 0.80 13.83 19.50
CA GLU A 462 -0.58 13.91 19.98
C GLU A 462 -0.71 13.48 21.45
N LEU A 463 -0.03 12.40 21.85
CA LEU A 463 -0.02 11.97 23.26
C LEU A 463 0.64 13.03 24.16
N THR A 464 1.76 13.61 23.71
CA THR A 464 2.46 14.69 24.43
C THR A 464 1.58 15.93 24.56
N TYR A 465 0.88 16.32 23.49
CA TYR A 465 -0.02 17.46 23.49
C TYR A 465 -1.15 17.27 24.51
N VAL A 466 -1.79 16.09 24.54
CA VAL A 466 -2.87 15.82 25.50
C VAL A 466 -2.34 15.84 26.93
N ALA A 467 -1.15 15.27 27.20
CA ALA A 467 -0.51 15.33 28.51
C ALA A 467 -0.28 16.77 28.98
N GLN A 468 0.26 17.62 28.09
CA GLN A 468 0.51 19.04 28.35
C GLN A 468 -0.80 19.79 28.58
N PHE A 469 -1.82 19.53 27.76
CA PHE A 469 -3.14 20.13 27.88
C PHE A 469 -3.81 19.82 29.21
N ASP A 470 -3.81 18.56 29.64
CA ASP A 470 -4.40 18.15 30.91
C ASP A 470 -3.70 18.78 32.12
N ARG A 471 -2.37 18.86 32.09
CA ARG A 471 -1.59 19.53 33.15
C ARG A 471 -1.85 21.03 33.16
N GLY A 472 -1.88 21.67 31.99
CA GLY A 472 -2.23 23.08 31.86
C GLY A 472 -3.63 23.39 32.37
N LEU A 473 -4.61 22.54 32.05
CA LEU A 473 -5.99 22.71 32.52
C LEU A 473 -6.11 22.55 34.03
N ARG A 474 -5.41 21.58 34.64
CA ARG A 474 -5.33 21.46 36.10
C ARG A 474 -4.69 22.71 36.73
N ALA A 475 -3.54 23.14 36.23
CA ALA A 475 -2.85 24.32 36.75
C ALA A 475 -3.71 25.59 36.63
N LEU A 476 -4.49 25.75 35.56
CA LEU A 476 -5.41 26.86 35.40
C LEU A 476 -6.60 26.76 36.37
N ASN A 477 -7.19 25.58 36.51
CA ASN A 477 -8.33 25.35 37.40
C ASN A 477 -7.97 25.52 38.89
N ASP A 478 -6.71 25.25 39.27
CA ASP A 478 -6.20 25.50 40.62
C ASP A 478 -6.09 27.01 40.93
N LEU A 479 -6.00 27.86 39.89
CA LEU A 479 -5.87 29.31 40.01
C LEU A 479 -7.16 30.08 39.77
N SER A 480 -8.10 29.50 39.01
CA SER A 480 -9.32 30.18 38.59
C SER A 480 -10.49 29.21 38.41
N ALA A 481 -11.66 29.59 38.92
CA ALA A 481 -12.93 28.90 38.68
C ALA A 481 -13.57 29.32 37.33
N MET A 482 -12.75 29.45 36.29
CA MET A 482 -13.19 29.84 34.95
C MET A 482 -14.11 28.76 34.36
N PRO A 483 -15.16 29.13 33.59
CA PRO A 483 -15.98 28.14 32.90
C PRO A 483 -15.15 27.23 31.98
N ASP A 484 -15.42 25.92 32.01
CA ASP A 484 -14.62 24.88 31.32
C ASP A 484 -14.26 25.23 29.87
N ARG A 485 -15.23 25.72 29.10
CA ARG A 485 -15.02 26.07 27.69
C ARG A 485 -13.99 27.20 27.51
N LYS A 486 -13.98 28.17 28.41
CA LYS A 486 -12.99 29.26 28.41
C LYS A 486 -11.63 28.76 28.91
N ALA A 487 -11.60 27.93 29.96
CA ALA A 487 -10.36 27.35 30.47
C ALA A 487 -9.66 26.50 29.40
N GLN A 488 -10.42 25.65 28.69
CA GLN A 488 -9.91 24.87 27.57
C GLN A 488 -9.38 25.75 26.43
N LEU A 489 -10.10 26.82 26.06
CA LEU A 489 -9.64 27.76 25.04
C LEU A 489 -8.36 28.47 25.47
N PHE A 490 -8.26 28.87 26.74
CA PHE A 490 -7.09 29.55 27.31
C PHE A 490 -5.87 28.64 27.21
N VAL A 491 -5.97 27.41 27.73
CA VAL A 491 -4.87 26.42 27.70
C VAL A 491 -4.46 26.10 26.26
N ASN A 492 -5.41 25.88 25.36
CA ASN A 492 -5.11 25.64 23.93
C ASN A 492 -4.29 26.79 23.34
N LEU A 493 -4.69 28.04 23.58
CA LEU A 493 -3.98 29.21 23.04
C LEU A 493 -2.56 29.35 23.60
N VAL A 494 -2.36 29.07 24.88
CA VAL A 494 -1.05 29.11 25.53
C VAL A 494 -0.16 27.97 25.08
N ILE A 495 -0.66 26.74 24.96
CA ILE A 495 0.14 25.60 24.51
C ILE A 495 0.59 25.77 23.06
N SER A 496 -0.28 26.27 22.18
CA SER A 496 0.04 26.49 20.77
C SER A 496 0.94 27.70 20.52
N ASN A 497 0.76 28.81 21.25
CA ASN A 497 1.43 30.08 20.92
C ASN A 497 2.39 30.61 22.01
N GLY A 498 2.45 29.96 23.18
CA GLY A 498 3.22 30.41 24.35
C GLY A 498 2.58 31.58 25.12
N ARG A 499 1.96 32.53 24.40
CA ARG A 499 1.18 33.65 24.95
C ARG A 499 -0.08 33.91 24.12
N ILE A 500 -1.09 34.50 24.74
CA ILE A 500 -2.32 34.90 24.08
C ILE A 500 -2.13 36.30 23.52
N GLY A 501 -2.29 36.49 22.20
CA GLY A 501 -2.18 37.81 21.57
C GLY A 501 -3.29 38.78 22.01
N ALA A 502 -3.01 40.08 22.00
CA ALA A 502 -3.88 41.15 22.51
C ALA A 502 -5.33 41.07 22.00
N ASP A 503 -5.53 40.88 20.69
CA ASP A 503 -6.87 40.74 20.09
C ASP A 503 -7.65 39.57 20.66
N LYS A 504 -6.99 38.43 20.90
CA LYS A 504 -7.61 37.22 21.46
C LYS A 504 -7.92 37.38 22.94
N ARG A 505 -7.07 38.11 23.69
CA ARG A 505 -7.32 38.48 25.09
C ARG A 505 -8.62 39.27 25.19
N GLN A 506 -8.75 40.37 24.46
CA GLN A 506 -9.94 41.22 24.46
C GLN A 506 -11.20 40.47 23.96
N ARG A 507 -11.06 39.63 22.93
CA ARG A 507 -12.20 38.94 22.32
C ARG A 507 -12.76 37.80 23.18
N HIS A 508 -11.90 37.01 23.81
CA HIS A 508 -12.30 35.77 24.47
C HIS A 508 -12.25 35.84 26.00
N PHE A 509 -11.43 36.72 26.55
CA PHE A 509 -11.20 36.88 27.98
C PHE A 509 -11.28 38.35 28.45
N PRO A 510 -12.29 39.14 28.04
CA PRO A 510 -12.41 40.55 28.44
C PRO A 510 -12.57 40.75 29.95
N GLU A 511 -12.95 39.70 30.68
CA GLU A 511 -13.11 39.72 32.13
C GLU A 511 -11.80 39.61 32.93
N LEU A 512 -10.68 39.24 32.29
CA LEU A 512 -9.39 39.04 32.95
C LEU A 512 -8.51 40.27 32.80
N THR A 513 -7.81 40.64 33.87
CA THR A 513 -6.76 41.65 33.84
C THR A 513 -5.50 41.12 33.16
N ASP A 514 -4.63 42.01 32.67
CA ASP A 514 -3.35 41.60 32.07
C ASP A 514 -2.46 40.84 33.06
N GLU A 515 -2.47 41.21 34.35
CA GLU A 515 -1.75 40.50 35.42
C GLU A 515 -2.29 39.07 35.62
N GLU A 516 -3.61 38.87 35.60
CA GLU A 516 -4.22 37.55 35.68
C GLU A 516 -3.87 36.69 34.47
N ILE A 517 -3.92 37.26 33.26
CA ILE A 517 -3.55 36.56 32.04
C ILE A 517 -2.09 36.14 32.08
N GLU A 518 -1.17 37.01 32.49
CA GLU A 518 0.25 36.68 32.59
C GLU A 518 0.51 35.55 33.60
N ARG A 519 -0.13 35.62 34.77
CA ARG A 519 -0.04 34.58 35.81
C ARG A 519 -0.58 33.23 35.32
N PHE A 520 -1.72 33.23 34.64
CA PHE A 520 -2.32 32.02 34.08
C PHE A 520 -1.48 31.45 32.93
N GLU A 521 -0.97 32.31 32.04
CA GLU A 521 -0.04 31.90 30.97
C GLU A 521 1.22 31.25 31.55
N GLU A 522 1.80 31.83 32.62
CA GLU A 522 2.97 31.28 33.29
C GLU A 522 2.69 29.91 33.92
N ALA A 523 1.58 29.77 34.64
CA ALA A 523 1.19 28.49 35.24
C ALA A 523 1.00 27.39 34.19
N VAL A 524 0.33 27.71 33.06
CA VAL A 524 0.13 26.76 31.96
C VAL A 524 1.47 26.43 31.27
N ARG A 525 2.37 27.39 31.05
CA ARG A 525 3.71 27.13 30.49
C ARG A 525 4.55 26.25 31.41
N ALA A 526 4.60 26.53 32.70
CA ALA A 526 5.32 25.72 33.67
C ALA A 526 4.76 24.28 33.72
N ALA A 527 3.44 24.12 33.67
CA ALA A 527 2.79 22.82 33.62
C ALA A 527 3.09 22.05 32.32
N LYS A 528 3.22 22.77 31.19
CA LYS A 528 3.63 22.22 29.88
C LYS A 528 5.08 21.73 29.93
N GLU A 529 6.01 22.51 30.48
CA GLU A 529 7.44 22.16 30.58
C GLU A 529 7.67 20.97 31.52
N ALA A 530 6.88 20.83 32.57
CA ALA A 530 6.95 19.69 33.47
C ALA A 530 6.44 18.37 32.86
N ALA A 531 5.74 18.42 31.73
CA ALA A 531 5.22 17.22 31.05
C ALA A 531 6.36 16.45 30.37
N THR A 532 6.80 15.35 30.99
CA THR A 532 7.77 14.44 30.37
C THR A 532 7.17 13.87 29.08
N PRO A 533 7.80 14.03 27.91
CA PRO A 533 7.40 13.29 26.72
C PRO A 533 7.54 11.78 26.98
N PRO A 534 6.83 10.93 26.22
CA PRO A 534 7.13 9.49 26.22
C PRO A 534 8.64 9.30 25.96
N PRO A 535 9.31 8.33 26.63
CA PRO A 535 10.76 8.17 26.52
C PRO A 535 11.21 8.10 25.05
N ASP A 536 12.30 8.80 24.73
CA ASP A 536 12.83 8.96 23.36
C ASP A 536 13.49 7.69 22.81
N ASP A 537 13.76 6.68 23.65
CA ASP A 537 14.62 5.57 23.28
C ASP A 537 14.00 4.67 22.18
N PRO A 538 14.65 4.53 21.00
CA PRO A 538 14.37 3.42 20.12
C PRO A 538 14.67 2.11 20.88
N PRO A 539 13.99 1.00 20.56
CA PRO A 539 14.24 -0.27 21.23
C PRO A 539 15.75 -0.59 21.13
N PRO A 540 16.39 -1.09 22.21
CA PRO A 540 17.70 -1.69 22.05
C PRO A 540 17.57 -2.77 20.98
N SER A 541 18.47 -2.74 19.99
CA SER A 541 18.60 -3.79 18.99
C SER A 541 18.88 -5.09 19.73
N GLY A 542 17.83 -5.87 20.01
CA GLY A 542 17.92 -7.13 20.71
C GLY A 542 18.67 -8.14 19.84
N HIS A 543 19.76 -8.66 20.40
CA HIS A 543 20.55 -9.78 19.87
C HIS A 543 19.76 -11.08 19.86
#